data_AF-A0A5B0WJN4-F1
#
_entry.id   AF-A0A5B0WJN4-F1
#
_cell.length_a   1.000
_cell.length_b   1.000
_cell.length_c   1.000
_cell.angle_alpha   90.00
_cell.angle_beta   90.00
_cell.angle_gamma   90.00
#
_symmetry.space_group_name_H-M   'P 1'
#
loop_
_entity.id
_entity.type
_entity.pdbx_description
1 polymer ?
#
loop_
_entity_poly.entity_id
_entity_poly.type
_entity_poly.pdbx_seq_one_letter_code
_entity_poly.pdbx_strand_id
1 'polypeptide(L)'
;MLNNSQQVLQQTLNRVFQGEITIIRAYHRLLSGLPMVGSVSYIAGNQLLTHRLFTPGYKIAIDTAHKAGGRLGSLLIPRFRNNEVSWEKFFTAILQYDLNNFPEGDPEEFHSSLYKDGEEVDLVNGTKGLYRPHHLLNFRERIIDAQFDYIIELISVARLFPEFISLYLGLKPEIVQDIQELSASSLKHIKNAVLFPRVINFKSDSFGESSASPRKASAWAFEVLADVKRGHVKNELIELLRYDTQFTNVRQDIVSHLNSNLFARDYDEVHD
;
A
#
# COMPACT_ATOMS: atom_id res chain seq x y z
N MET A 1 -0.73 33.86 1.65
CA MET A 1 0.16 32.72 1.90
C MET A 1 -0.61 31.39 2.03
N LEU A 2 -1.78 31.37 2.67
CA LEU A 2 -2.74 30.24 2.72
C LEU A 2 -2.97 29.45 1.40
N ASN A 3 -3.12 30.14 0.27
CA ASN A 3 -3.40 29.50 -1.01
C ASN A 3 -2.20 28.65 -1.51
N ASN A 4 -0.96 29.06 -1.19
CA ASN A 4 0.24 28.32 -1.56
C ASN A 4 0.42 27.07 -0.67
N SER A 5 0.21 27.18 0.65
CA SER A 5 0.35 26.05 1.57
C SER A 5 -0.67 24.94 1.30
N GLN A 6 -1.93 25.31 1.00
CA GLN A 6 -2.97 24.34 0.60
C GLN A 6 -2.66 23.67 -0.74
N GLN A 7 -2.16 24.43 -1.72
CA GLN A 7 -1.73 23.86 -3.01
C GLN A 7 -0.56 22.89 -2.84
N VAL A 8 0.43 23.25 -2.02
CA VAL A 8 1.59 22.38 -1.70
C VAL A 8 1.13 21.09 -1.00
N LEU A 9 0.21 21.18 -0.03
CA LEU A 9 -0.38 20.01 0.61
C LEU A 9 -1.08 19.11 -0.41
N GLN A 10 -1.99 19.66 -1.21
CA GLN A 10 -2.72 18.88 -2.22
C GLN A 10 -1.79 18.21 -3.23
N GLN A 11 -0.77 18.92 -3.73
CA GLN A 11 0.21 18.36 -4.66
C GLN A 11 1.01 17.22 -4.02
N THR A 12 1.40 17.39 -2.76
CA THR A 12 2.17 16.40 -2.00
C THR A 12 1.34 15.15 -1.71
N LEU A 13 0.08 15.30 -1.27
CA LEU A 13 -0.85 14.19 -1.10
C LEU A 13 -1.13 13.44 -2.41
N ASN A 14 -1.30 14.17 -3.51
CA ASN A 14 -1.50 13.56 -4.82
C ASN A 14 -0.29 12.71 -5.25
N ARG A 15 0.94 13.14 -4.95
CA ARG A 15 2.16 12.36 -5.22
C ARG A 15 2.20 11.07 -4.41
N VAL A 16 1.90 11.12 -3.11
CA VAL A 16 1.79 9.93 -2.26
C VAL A 16 0.76 8.94 -2.84
N PHE A 17 -0.45 9.41 -3.12
CA PHE A 17 -1.51 8.55 -3.67
C PHE A 17 -1.19 8.00 -5.06
N GLN A 18 -0.46 8.75 -5.89
CA GLN A 18 0.01 8.28 -7.19
C GLN A 18 1.09 7.21 -7.05
N GLY A 19 1.99 7.32 -6.05
CA GLY A 19 3.02 6.33 -5.77
C GLY A 19 2.42 4.97 -5.44
N GLU A 20 1.42 4.92 -4.55
CA GLU A 20 0.72 3.66 -4.23
C GLU A 20 0.10 3.01 -5.46
N ILE A 21 -0.59 3.80 -6.28
CA ILE A 21 -1.25 3.32 -7.49
C ILE A 21 -0.24 2.82 -8.52
N THR A 22 0.92 3.45 -8.59
CA THR A 22 2.04 3.02 -9.43
C THR A 22 2.56 1.66 -8.99
N ILE A 23 2.76 1.45 -7.69
CA ILE A 23 3.18 0.16 -7.12
C ILE A 23 2.11 -0.92 -7.39
N ILE A 24 0.83 -0.65 -7.13
CA ILE A 24 -0.25 -1.62 -7.38
C ILE A 24 -0.34 -2.01 -8.86
N ARG A 25 -0.17 -1.06 -9.78
CA ARG A 25 -0.15 -1.34 -11.22
C ARG A 25 1.10 -2.12 -11.65
N ALA A 26 2.27 -1.81 -11.09
CA ALA A 26 3.50 -2.55 -11.34
C ALA A 26 3.36 -4.01 -10.86
N TYR A 27 2.77 -4.19 -9.68
CA TYR A 27 2.45 -5.47 -9.11
C TYR A 27 1.46 -6.28 -9.98
N HIS A 28 0.38 -5.67 -10.46
CA HIS A 28 -0.53 -6.31 -11.41
C HIS A 28 0.20 -6.76 -12.70
N ARG A 29 1.10 -5.95 -13.24
CA ARG A 29 1.89 -6.32 -14.43
C ARG A 29 2.78 -7.52 -14.16
N LEU A 30 3.45 -7.57 -13.01
CA LEU A 30 4.23 -8.73 -12.61
C LEU A 30 3.36 -9.99 -12.56
N LEU A 31 2.25 -9.93 -11.82
CA LEU A 31 1.32 -11.06 -11.70
C LEU A 31 0.74 -11.52 -13.04
N SER A 32 0.61 -10.62 -14.03
CA SER A 32 0.09 -10.97 -15.35
C SER A 32 1.00 -11.89 -16.18
N GLY A 33 2.29 -11.93 -15.87
CA GLY A 33 3.26 -12.82 -16.53
C GLY A 33 3.75 -13.96 -15.63
N LEU A 34 3.27 -14.01 -14.39
CA LEU A 34 3.73 -14.94 -13.36
C LEU A 34 3.11 -16.32 -13.57
N PRO A 35 3.89 -17.42 -13.59
CA PRO A 35 3.35 -18.77 -13.57
C PRO A 35 2.52 -19.03 -12.31
N MET A 36 1.47 -19.83 -12.41
CA MET A 36 0.65 -20.20 -11.26
C MET A 36 1.39 -21.12 -10.29
N VAL A 37 2.29 -21.97 -10.79
CA VAL A 37 3.12 -22.88 -9.99
C VAL A 37 4.53 -22.31 -9.87
N GLY A 38 5.09 -22.37 -8.65
CA GLY A 38 6.48 -21.94 -8.41
C GLY A 38 6.65 -20.42 -8.23
N SER A 39 5.58 -19.66 -8.00
CA SER A 39 5.66 -18.20 -7.87
C SER A 39 4.96 -17.67 -6.61
N VAL A 40 5.34 -18.23 -5.47
CA VAL A 40 4.58 -18.09 -4.20
C VAL A 40 4.81 -16.74 -3.51
N SER A 41 6.02 -16.18 -3.60
CA SER A 41 6.41 -14.98 -2.84
C SER A 41 5.68 -13.72 -3.29
N TYR A 42 5.32 -13.64 -4.57
CA TYR A 42 4.63 -12.47 -5.10
C TYR A 42 3.13 -12.54 -4.98
N ILE A 43 2.50 -13.67 -4.70
CA ILE A 43 1.04 -13.74 -4.67
C ILE A 43 0.53 -13.19 -3.33
N ALA A 44 -0.18 -12.06 -3.37
CA ALA A 44 -0.80 -11.47 -2.20
C ALA A 44 -2.28 -11.91 -2.13
N GLY A 45 -2.65 -12.53 -1.01
CA GLY A 45 -4.00 -13.01 -0.79
C GLY A 45 -4.28 -14.38 -1.43
N ASN A 46 -5.54 -14.81 -1.34
CA ASN A 46 -5.98 -16.08 -1.91
C ASN A 46 -6.18 -15.96 -3.44
N GLN A 47 -6.29 -17.10 -4.12
CA GLN A 47 -6.50 -17.15 -5.58
C GLN A 47 -7.69 -16.31 -6.04
N LEU A 48 -8.79 -16.29 -5.28
CA LEU A 48 -9.96 -15.48 -5.61
C LEU A 48 -9.63 -13.98 -5.70
N LEU A 49 -8.88 -13.45 -4.72
CA LEU A 49 -8.43 -12.05 -4.74
C LEU A 49 -7.48 -11.77 -5.90
N THR A 50 -6.62 -12.73 -6.22
CA THR A 50 -5.71 -12.62 -7.35
C THR A 50 -6.47 -12.53 -8.66
N HIS A 51 -7.52 -13.34 -8.87
CA HIS A 51 -8.39 -13.23 -10.04
C HIS A 51 -9.09 -11.87 -10.15
N ARG A 52 -9.46 -11.26 -9.02
CA ARG A 52 -10.11 -9.94 -9.01
C ARG A 52 -9.23 -8.84 -9.62
N LEU A 53 -7.89 -8.93 -9.46
CA LEU A 53 -6.95 -8.00 -10.11
C LEU A 53 -7.06 -8.01 -11.63
N PHE A 54 -7.52 -9.09 -12.23
CA PHE A 54 -7.60 -9.24 -13.69
C PHE A 54 -9.03 -9.09 -14.23
N THR A 55 -9.97 -8.67 -13.40
CA THR A 55 -11.35 -8.40 -13.85
C THR A 55 -11.41 -7.08 -14.64
N PRO A 56 -12.38 -6.93 -15.56
CA PRO A 56 -12.56 -5.67 -16.31
C PRO A 56 -12.71 -4.43 -15.43
N GLY A 57 -13.25 -4.58 -14.22
CA GLY A 57 -13.44 -3.51 -13.24
C GLY A 57 -12.17 -3.01 -12.56
N TYR A 58 -11.05 -3.75 -12.64
CA TYR A 58 -9.79 -3.41 -11.95
C TYR A 58 -9.27 -2.01 -12.28
N LYS A 59 -9.18 -1.66 -13.56
CA LYS A 59 -8.66 -0.35 -13.99
C LYS A 59 -9.52 0.79 -13.45
N ILE A 60 -10.84 0.63 -13.56
CA ILE A 60 -11.79 1.61 -13.05
C ILE A 60 -11.63 1.72 -11.52
N ALA A 61 -11.57 0.59 -10.80
CA ALA A 61 -11.35 0.56 -9.34
C ALA A 61 -10.11 1.35 -8.93
N ILE A 62 -8.97 1.08 -9.56
CA ILE A 62 -7.72 1.80 -9.29
C ILE A 62 -7.80 3.28 -9.62
N ASP A 63 -8.36 3.65 -10.78
CA ASP A 63 -8.44 5.05 -11.18
C ASP A 63 -9.38 5.85 -10.26
N THR A 64 -10.45 5.21 -9.78
CA THR A 64 -11.34 5.81 -8.77
C THR A 64 -10.67 5.89 -7.41
N ALA A 65 -9.93 4.86 -6.99
CA ALA A 65 -9.13 4.92 -5.77
C ALA A 65 -8.13 6.09 -5.84
N HIS A 66 -7.40 6.25 -6.96
CA HIS A 66 -6.51 7.40 -7.20
C HIS A 66 -7.19 8.75 -6.94
N LYS A 67 -8.39 8.95 -7.50
CA LYS A 67 -9.18 10.19 -7.38
C LYS A 67 -9.87 10.37 -6.02
N ALA A 68 -9.72 9.43 -5.08
CA ALA A 68 -10.29 9.54 -3.75
C ALA A 68 -9.45 10.49 -2.89
N GLY A 69 -9.76 11.80 -2.92
CA GLY A 69 -9.37 12.70 -1.83
C GLY A 69 -10.04 12.25 -0.52
N GLY A 70 -9.32 12.29 0.60
CA GLY A 70 -9.85 11.89 1.91
C GLY A 70 -9.67 10.41 2.29
N ARG A 71 -8.59 9.76 1.83
CA ARG A 71 -8.29 8.39 2.28
C ARG A 71 -7.89 8.38 3.76
N LEU A 72 -8.35 7.36 4.47
CA LEU A 72 -8.10 7.19 5.90
C LEU A 72 -6.85 6.37 6.22
N GLY A 73 -6.18 5.81 5.21
CA GLY A 73 -4.94 5.06 5.39
C GLY A 73 -4.38 4.52 4.07
N SER A 74 -3.19 3.94 4.17
CA SER A 74 -2.45 3.36 3.06
C SER A 74 -3.18 2.20 2.38
N LEU A 75 -3.13 2.17 1.05
CA LEU A 75 -3.58 1.04 0.22
C LEU A 75 -2.51 -0.07 0.12
N LEU A 76 -1.31 0.20 0.62
CA LEU A 76 -0.19 -0.71 0.69
C LEU A 76 0.04 -1.17 2.14
N ILE A 77 0.62 -2.36 2.28
CA ILE A 77 1.11 -2.89 3.55
C ILE A 77 2.54 -3.43 3.37
N PRO A 78 3.48 -3.12 4.28
CA PRO A 78 4.81 -3.70 4.22
C PRO A 78 4.78 -5.19 4.59
N ARG A 79 5.72 -5.94 4.03
CA ARG A 79 5.92 -7.36 4.33
C ARG A 79 7.38 -7.67 4.62
N PHE A 80 7.57 -8.54 5.61
CA PHE A 80 8.83 -9.19 5.91
C PHE A 80 8.69 -10.68 5.64
N ARG A 81 9.51 -11.22 4.73
CA ARG A 81 9.52 -12.64 4.37
C ARG A 81 8.09 -13.17 4.11
N ASN A 82 7.34 -12.48 3.25
CA ASN A 82 5.94 -12.75 2.88
C ASN A 82 4.87 -12.57 3.98
N ASN A 83 5.25 -12.15 5.19
CA ASN A 83 4.31 -11.86 6.26
C ASN A 83 4.02 -10.36 6.34
N GLU A 84 2.75 -10.00 6.46
CA GLU A 84 2.32 -8.61 6.69
C GLU A 84 2.85 -8.08 8.02
N VAL A 85 3.38 -6.86 8.00
CA VAL A 85 3.89 -6.15 9.18
C VAL A 85 3.32 -4.73 9.21
N SER A 86 3.29 -4.13 10.39
CA SER A 86 2.88 -2.73 10.52
C SER A 86 3.94 -1.80 9.94
N TRP A 87 3.52 -0.60 9.53
CA TRP A 87 4.44 0.47 9.12
C TRP A 87 5.44 0.84 10.23
N GLU A 88 5.03 0.79 11.51
CA GLU A 88 5.92 1.00 12.67
C GLU A 88 7.05 -0.02 12.71
N LYS A 89 6.74 -1.31 12.54
CA LYS A 89 7.77 -2.36 12.47
C LYS A 89 8.67 -2.18 11.25
N PHE A 90 8.10 -1.80 10.11
CA PHE A 90 8.84 -1.57 8.88
C PHE A 90 9.88 -0.46 9.03
N PHE A 91 9.47 0.73 9.46
CA PHE A 91 10.38 1.87 9.62
C PHE A 91 11.38 1.66 10.76
N THR A 92 10.99 1.04 11.86
CA THR A 92 11.91 0.67 12.94
C THR A 92 13.04 -0.22 12.42
N ALA A 93 12.75 -1.21 11.58
CA ALA A 93 13.77 -2.07 10.98
C ALA A 93 14.74 -1.30 10.07
N ILE A 94 14.23 -0.34 9.28
CA ILE A 94 15.08 0.54 8.44
C ILE A 94 16.00 1.38 9.32
N LEU A 95 15.46 2.02 10.35
CA LEU A 95 16.20 2.89 11.28
C LEU A 95 17.31 2.12 12.02
N GLN A 96 17.04 0.87 12.41
CA GLN A 96 17.97 0.01 13.12
C GLN A 96 18.92 -0.77 12.19
N TYR A 97 18.78 -0.63 10.88
CA TYR A 97 19.48 -1.46 9.88
C TYR A 97 19.33 -2.97 10.13
N ASP A 98 18.16 -3.41 10.60
CA ASP A 98 17.91 -4.84 10.86
C ASP A 98 17.59 -5.59 9.57
N LEU A 99 18.65 -5.99 8.88
CA LEU A 99 18.63 -6.68 7.59
C LEU A 99 17.93 -8.04 7.63
N ASN A 100 17.83 -8.68 8.80
CA ASN A 100 17.26 -10.02 8.93
C ASN A 100 15.75 -10.02 8.64
N ASN A 101 15.08 -8.90 8.88
CA ASN A 101 13.65 -8.77 8.62
C ASN A 101 13.32 -8.63 7.14
N PHE A 102 14.26 -8.08 6.36
CA PHE A 102 14.08 -7.94 4.93
C PHE A 102 14.28 -9.29 4.24
N PRO A 103 13.55 -9.56 3.16
CA PRO A 103 13.86 -10.72 2.34
C PRO A 103 15.33 -10.60 1.90
N GLU A 104 16.12 -11.65 2.13
CA GLU A 104 17.56 -11.72 1.82
C GLU A 104 17.85 -11.69 0.31
N GLY A 105 16.80 -11.67 -0.51
CA GLY A 105 16.79 -12.11 -1.90
C GLY A 105 15.88 -13.32 -1.94
N ASP A 106 14.93 -13.36 -2.86
CA ASP A 106 14.06 -14.53 -2.97
C ASP A 106 14.91 -15.63 -3.63
N PRO A 107 15.16 -16.76 -2.93
CA PRO A 107 16.12 -17.76 -3.39
C PRO A 107 15.71 -18.45 -4.72
N GLU A 108 14.48 -18.25 -5.19
CA GLU A 108 13.88 -19.00 -6.32
C GLU A 108 13.35 -18.16 -7.49
N GLU A 109 13.57 -16.84 -7.47
CA GLU A 109 12.49 -15.90 -7.80
C GLU A 109 11.88 -15.96 -9.21
N PHE A 110 12.66 -16.10 -10.28
CA PHE A 110 12.16 -16.20 -11.67
C PHE A 110 13.04 -17.08 -12.56
N HIS A 111 13.93 -17.83 -11.96
CA HIS A 111 14.80 -18.80 -12.66
C HIS A 111 14.61 -20.20 -12.13
N SER A 112 13.57 -20.39 -11.30
CA SER A 112 13.06 -21.69 -10.89
C SER A 112 13.16 -22.65 -12.06
N SER A 113 13.93 -23.73 -11.85
CA SER A 113 14.22 -24.77 -12.84
C SER A 113 12.98 -25.49 -13.39
N LEU A 114 11.80 -25.10 -12.90
CA LEU A 114 10.51 -25.64 -13.26
C LEU A 114 10.14 -25.37 -14.73
N TYR A 115 10.48 -24.19 -15.27
CA TYR A 115 10.07 -23.80 -16.63
C TYR A 115 11.22 -23.21 -17.45
N LYS A 116 11.21 -23.48 -18.75
CA LYS A 116 12.16 -22.91 -19.73
C LYS A 116 11.58 -21.63 -20.37
N ASP A 117 12.44 -20.70 -20.76
CA ASP A 117 12.01 -19.51 -21.51
C ASP A 117 11.28 -19.94 -22.80
N GLY A 118 10.08 -19.38 -23.01
CA GLY A 118 9.21 -19.71 -24.12
C GLY A 118 8.31 -20.93 -23.90
N GLU A 119 8.35 -21.57 -22.74
CA GLU A 119 7.42 -22.66 -22.40
C GLU A 119 6.00 -22.13 -22.15
N GLU A 120 4.98 -22.84 -22.63
CA GLU A 120 3.58 -22.50 -22.34
C GLU A 120 3.20 -22.94 -20.92
N VAL A 121 2.75 -21.99 -20.11
CA VAL A 121 2.39 -22.20 -18.71
C VAL A 121 1.03 -21.59 -18.39
N ASP A 122 0.37 -22.12 -17.37
CA ASP A 122 -0.80 -21.49 -16.77
C ASP A 122 -0.34 -20.30 -15.92
N LEU A 123 -0.83 -19.11 -16.24
CA LEU A 123 -0.47 -17.87 -15.57
C LEU A 123 -1.45 -17.55 -14.44
N VAL A 124 -0.97 -16.77 -13.47
CA VAL A 124 -1.75 -16.32 -12.30
C VAL A 124 -3.02 -15.54 -12.68
N ASN A 125 -3.02 -14.89 -13.85
CA ASN A 125 -4.20 -14.19 -14.37
C ASN A 125 -5.29 -15.13 -14.92
N GLY A 126 -5.08 -16.45 -14.88
CA GLY A 126 -6.01 -17.46 -15.39
C GLY A 126 -5.93 -17.70 -16.91
N THR A 127 -4.94 -17.11 -17.59
CA THR A 127 -4.68 -17.36 -19.01
C THR A 127 -3.49 -18.28 -19.21
N LYS A 128 -3.40 -18.93 -20.37
CA LYS A 128 -2.16 -19.55 -20.82
C LYS A 128 -1.25 -18.53 -21.48
N GLY A 129 0.04 -18.61 -21.21
CA GLY A 129 1.01 -17.75 -21.86
C GLY A 129 2.42 -18.31 -21.83
N LEU A 130 3.32 -17.65 -22.57
CA LEU A 130 4.72 -18.04 -22.61
C LEU A 130 5.45 -17.55 -21.37
N TYR A 131 6.19 -18.43 -20.72
CA TYR A 131 7.05 -18.08 -19.61
C TYR A 131 8.23 -17.23 -20.10
N ARG A 132 8.36 -16.01 -19.56
CA ARG A 132 9.39 -15.03 -19.95
C ARG A 132 10.14 -14.52 -18.71
N PRO A 133 11.14 -15.26 -18.20
CA PRO A 133 11.80 -14.92 -16.94
C PRO A 133 12.45 -13.53 -16.95
N HIS A 134 13.05 -13.11 -18.08
CA HIS A 134 13.62 -11.77 -18.22
C HIS A 134 12.57 -10.64 -18.11
N HIS A 135 11.34 -10.86 -18.57
CA HIS A 135 10.28 -9.87 -18.40
C HIS A 135 9.84 -9.76 -16.94
N LEU A 136 9.82 -10.88 -16.21
CA LEU A 136 9.48 -10.90 -14.79
C LEU A 136 10.52 -10.17 -13.94
N LEU A 137 11.81 -10.33 -14.25
CA LEU A 137 12.88 -9.54 -13.65
C LEU A 137 12.67 -8.03 -13.87
N ASN A 138 12.40 -7.63 -15.11
CA ASN A 138 12.14 -6.22 -15.43
C ASN A 138 10.89 -5.67 -14.71
N PHE A 139 9.84 -6.48 -14.55
CA PHE A 139 8.66 -6.08 -13.78
C PHE A 139 8.95 -5.97 -12.29
N ARG A 140 9.76 -6.87 -11.73
CA ARG A 140 10.23 -6.81 -10.35
C ARG A 140 11.05 -5.55 -10.08
N GLU A 141 12.03 -5.25 -10.93
CA GLU A 141 12.85 -4.03 -10.81
C GLU A 141 11.97 -2.78 -10.80
N ARG A 142 10.98 -2.70 -11.70
CA ARG A 142 10.02 -1.60 -11.71
C ARG A 142 9.19 -1.47 -10.43
N ILE A 143 8.89 -2.58 -9.75
CA ILE A 143 8.22 -2.53 -8.45
C ILE A 143 9.16 -1.94 -7.40
N ILE A 144 10.42 -2.39 -7.38
CA ILE A 144 11.43 -1.92 -6.42
C ILE A 144 11.68 -0.42 -6.61
N ASP A 145 11.87 0.03 -7.85
CA ASP A 145 12.06 1.45 -8.16
C ASP A 145 10.86 2.28 -7.69
N ALA A 146 9.63 1.84 -8.01
CA ALA A 146 8.41 2.54 -7.59
C ALA A 146 8.24 2.55 -6.06
N GLN A 147 8.64 1.49 -5.36
CA GLN A 147 8.64 1.44 -3.90
C GLN A 147 9.66 2.38 -3.29
N PHE A 148 10.86 2.44 -3.86
CA PHE A 148 11.90 3.35 -3.43
C PHE A 148 11.46 4.81 -3.55
N ASP A 149 10.94 5.19 -4.72
CA ASP A 149 10.40 6.53 -4.98
C ASP A 149 9.28 6.88 -4.01
N TYR A 150 8.37 5.93 -3.76
CA TYR A 150 7.27 6.12 -2.82
C TYR A 150 7.75 6.33 -1.37
N ILE A 151 8.72 5.55 -0.90
CA ILE A 151 9.26 5.70 0.46
C ILE A 151 9.98 7.04 0.62
N ILE A 152 10.74 7.48 -0.40
CA ILE A 152 11.37 8.81 -0.41
C ILE A 152 10.33 9.92 -0.36
N GLU A 153 9.23 9.79 -1.10
CA GLU A 153 8.13 10.75 -1.03
C GLU A 153 7.50 10.74 0.37
N LEU A 154 7.24 9.58 0.98
CA LEU A 154 6.74 9.48 2.36
C LEU A 154 7.67 10.19 3.37
N ILE A 155 8.99 9.99 3.26
CA ILE A 155 9.99 10.69 4.11
C ILE A 155 9.91 12.21 3.87
N SER A 156 9.77 12.65 2.62
CA SER A 156 9.66 14.06 2.26
C SER A 156 8.37 14.67 2.82
N VAL A 157 7.26 13.97 2.73
CA VAL A 157 5.98 14.38 3.31
C VAL A 157 6.05 14.39 4.84
N ALA A 158 6.76 13.46 5.47
CA ALA A 158 6.92 13.44 6.93
C ALA A 158 7.59 14.72 7.45
N ARG A 159 8.51 15.32 6.68
CA ARG A 159 9.15 16.60 7.02
C ARG A 159 8.21 17.80 6.88
N LEU A 160 7.27 17.74 5.94
CA LEU A 160 6.36 18.85 5.64
C LEU A 160 5.06 18.78 6.44
N PHE A 161 4.53 17.57 6.63
CA PHE A 161 3.25 17.26 7.23
C PHE A 161 3.36 15.98 8.09
N PRO A 162 4.10 16.00 9.21
CA PRO A 162 4.30 14.82 10.06
C PRO A 162 2.99 14.25 10.61
N GLU A 163 2.01 15.10 10.93
CA GLU A 163 0.69 14.68 11.42
C GLU A 163 -0.07 13.88 10.36
N PHE A 164 0.10 14.23 9.07
CA PHE A 164 -0.46 13.45 7.97
C PHE A 164 0.12 12.04 7.98
N ILE A 165 1.45 11.91 8.02
CA ILE A 165 2.13 10.61 7.96
C ILE A 165 1.80 9.75 9.18
N SER A 166 1.75 10.35 10.37
CA SER A 166 1.32 9.69 11.60
C SER A 166 -0.07 9.06 11.43
N LEU A 167 -1.06 9.84 10.98
CA LEU A 167 -2.43 9.34 10.81
C LEU A 167 -2.55 8.38 9.62
N TYR A 168 -1.89 8.66 8.51
CA TYR A 168 -2.02 7.90 7.26
C TYR A 168 -1.41 6.50 7.35
N LEU A 169 -0.29 6.37 8.07
CA LEU A 169 0.42 5.10 8.24
C LEU A 169 0.19 4.47 9.62
N GLY A 170 -0.47 5.16 10.55
CA GLY A 170 -0.69 4.70 11.92
C GLY A 170 0.57 4.71 12.78
N LEU A 171 1.43 5.70 12.60
CA LEU A 171 2.71 5.81 13.28
C LEU A 171 2.62 6.73 14.49
N LYS A 172 3.35 6.40 15.55
CA LYS A 172 3.50 7.30 16.69
C LYS A 172 4.33 8.53 16.31
N PRO A 173 4.08 9.71 16.91
CA PRO A 173 4.82 10.93 16.59
C PRO A 173 6.34 10.78 16.68
N GLU A 174 6.83 10.02 17.65
CA GLU A 174 8.27 9.78 17.85
C GLU A 174 8.90 9.07 16.65
N ILE A 175 8.22 8.06 16.12
CA ILE A 175 8.68 7.33 14.94
C ILE A 175 8.66 8.24 13.71
N VAL A 176 7.66 9.11 13.59
CA VAL A 176 7.60 10.07 12.49
C VAL A 176 8.75 11.08 12.56
N GLN A 177 9.20 11.46 13.75
CA GLN A 177 10.40 12.28 13.92
C GLN A 177 11.65 11.52 13.43
N ASP A 178 11.83 10.28 13.85
CA ASP A 178 12.97 9.46 13.42
C ASP A 178 12.99 9.24 11.89
N ILE A 179 11.83 9.02 11.27
CA ILE A 179 11.71 8.84 9.81
C ILE A 179 12.21 10.05 9.03
N GLN A 180 12.09 11.27 9.58
CA GLN A 180 12.54 12.49 8.89
C GLN A 180 14.06 12.53 8.71
N GLU A 181 14.80 11.80 9.55
CA GLU A 181 16.26 11.69 9.48
C GLU A 181 16.73 10.66 8.45
N LEU A 182 15.83 9.82 7.93
CA LEU A 182 16.17 8.82 6.93
C LEU A 182 16.64 9.46 5.63
N SER A 183 17.69 8.87 5.08
CA SER A 183 18.31 9.26 3.81
C SER A 183 18.04 8.22 2.73
N ALA A 184 18.23 8.59 1.47
CA ALA A 184 18.20 7.63 0.36
C ALA A 184 19.21 6.48 0.54
N SER A 185 20.35 6.74 1.19
CA SER A 185 21.32 5.69 1.55
C SER A 185 20.78 4.68 2.55
N SER A 186 19.94 5.12 3.48
CA SER A 186 19.29 4.24 4.46
C SER A 186 18.39 3.22 3.78
N LEU A 187 17.89 3.48 2.58
CA LEU A 187 16.99 2.57 1.85
C LEU A 187 17.72 1.57 0.94
N LYS A 188 19.04 1.68 0.75
CA LYS A 188 19.82 0.83 -0.17
C LYS A 188 19.78 -0.68 0.15
N HIS A 189 19.37 -1.05 1.35
CA HIS A 189 19.24 -2.44 1.76
C HIS A 189 17.91 -3.08 1.33
N ILE A 190 16.92 -2.28 0.91
CA ILE A 190 15.66 -2.76 0.37
C ILE A 190 15.90 -3.16 -1.09
N LYS A 191 16.32 -4.41 -1.30
CA LYS A 191 16.65 -4.98 -2.62
C LYS A 191 15.54 -5.82 -3.23
N ASN A 192 14.41 -5.93 -2.54
CA ASN A 192 13.30 -6.81 -2.86
C ASN A 192 11.99 -6.04 -2.74
N ALA A 193 10.93 -6.58 -3.35
CA ALA A 193 9.60 -6.04 -3.18
C ALA A 193 9.15 -6.23 -1.72
N VAL A 194 8.89 -5.12 -1.03
CA VAL A 194 8.47 -5.14 0.38
C VAL A 194 7.11 -4.51 0.63
N LEU A 195 6.59 -3.70 -0.30
CA LEU A 195 5.26 -3.09 -0.20
C LEU A 195 4.28 -3.79 -1.13
N PHE A 196 3.22 -4.35 -0.57
CA PHE A 196 2.22 -5.11 -1.32
C PHE A 196 0.85 -4.43 -1.24
N PRO A 197 -0.02 -4.60 -2.25
CA PRO A 197 -1.41 -4.17 -2.12
C PRO A 197 -2.03 -4.78 -0.86
N ARG A 198 -2.81 -3.99 -0.12
CA ARG A 198 -3.40 -4.41 1.16
C ARG A 198 -4.68 -5.19 0.95
N VAL A 199 -4.81 -6.32 1.63
CA VAL A 199 -6.03 -7.13 1.68
C VAL A 199 -6.81 -6.80 2.96
N ILE A 200 -8.09 -6.47 2.82
CA ILE A 200 -9.00 -6.26 3.95
C ILE A 200 -9.81 -7.53 4.16
N ASN A 201 -9.81 -8.03 5.39
CA ASN A 201 -10.60 -9.18 5.81
C ASN A 201 -11.84 -8.70 6.57
N PHE A 202 -13.02 -8.97 6.03
CA PHE A 202 -14.28 -8.72 6.71
C PHE A 202 -14.56 -9.85 7.69
N LYS A 203 -14.56 -9.54 8.99
CA LYS A 203 -15.13 -10.41 10.00
C LYS A 203 -16.61 -10.02 10.15
N SER A 204 -17.50 -10.99 10.01
CA SER A 204 -18.87 -10.83 10.48
C SER A 204 -18.82 -10.88 12.00
N ASP A 205 -19.09 -9.76 12.66
CA ASP A 205 -19.39 -9.79 14.09
C ASP A 205 -20.65 -10.63 14.28
N SER A 206 -20.53 -11.69 15.06
CA SER A 206 -21.64 -12.55 15.46
C SER A 206 -22.55 -11.79 16.43
N PHE A 207 -23.33 -10.85 15.92
CA PHE A 207 -24.47 -10.28 16.64
C PHE A 207 -25.74 -10.91 16.07
N GLY A 208 -26.18 -11.99 16.74
CA GLY A 208 -27.47 -12.62 16.50
C GLY A 208 -27.36 -14.00 15.89
N GLU A 209 -27.93 -14.97 16.61
CA GLU A 209 -28.00 -16.38 16.28
C GLU A 209 -28.42 -16.65 14.83
N SER A 210 -27.49 -17.18 14.04
CA SER A 210 -27.78 -17.94 12.83
C SER A 210 -26.63 -18.92 12.63
N SER A 211 -26.95 -20.20 12.53
CA SER A 211 -26.02 -21.33 12.40
C SER A 211 -25.22 -21.38 11.09
N ALA A 212 -25.18 -20.27 10.34
CA ALA A 212 -24.29 -20.13 9.19
C ALA A 212 -22.92 -19.66 9.71
N SER A 213 -21.88 -20.47 9.47
CA SER A 213 -20.50 -20.05 9.73
C SER A 213 -20.25 -18.70 9.03
N PRO A 214 -19.77 -17.67 9.75
CA PRO A 214 -19.57 -16.35 9.18
C PRO A 214 -18.64 -16.46 7.98
N ARG A 215 -19.14 -16.11 6.78
CA ARG A 215 -18.31 -16.06 5.57
C ARG A 215 -17.32 -14.93 5.74
N LYS A 216 -16.08 -15.27 6.09
CA LYS A 216 -14.94 -14.35 5.96
C LYS A 216 -14.85 -13.94 4.49
N ALA A 217 -15.18 -12.70 4.19
CA ALA A 217 -14.96 -12.13 2.87
C ALA A 217 -13.64 -11.35 2.90
N SER A 218 -12.93 -11.30 1.78
CA SER A 218 -11.75 -10.47 1.63
C SER A 218 -11.87 -9.63 0.36
N ALA A 219 -11.33 -8.42 0.40
CA ALA A 219 -11.25 -7.54 -0.76
C ALA A 219 -9.95 -6.75 -0.74
N TRP A 220 -9.52 -6.25 -1.90
CA TRP A 220 -8.41 -5.31 -1.93
C TRP A 220 -8.83 -3.96 -1.36
N ALA A 221 -7.94 -3.32 -0.60
CA ALA A 221 -8.16 -2.00 -0.03
C ALA A 221 -8.59 -0.96 -1.08
N PHE A 222 -7.96 -1.00 -2.27
CA PHE A 222 -8.32 -0.09 -3.37
C PHE A 222 -9.71 -0.38 -3.96
N GLU A 223 -10.16 -1.64 -3.97
CA GLU A 223 -11.51 -2.00 -4.42
C GLU A 223 -12.55 -1.48 -3.44
N VAL A 224 -12.35 -1.72 -2.15
CA VAL A 224 -13.25 -1.22 -1.09
C VAL A 224 -13.38 0.29 -1.19
N LEU A 225 -12.26 1.01 -1.28
CA LEU A 225 -12.26 2.47 -1.43
C LEU A 225 -13.01 2.92 -2.68
N ALA A 226 -12.80 2.24 -3.81
CA ALA A 226 -13.43 2.59 -5.06
C ALA A 226 -14.94 2.32 -5.04
N ASP A 227 -15.39 1.23 -4.41
CA ASP A 227 -16.80 0.89 -4.27
C ASP A 227 -17.52 1.84 -3.30
N VAL A 228 -16.88 2.24 -2.19
CA VAL A 228 -17.38 3.30 -1.30
C VAL A 228 -17.60 4.58 -2.11
N LYS A 229 -16.59 5.00 -2.87
CA LYS A 229 -16.65 6.25 -3.63
C LYS A 229 -17.70 6.24 -4.75
N ARG A 230 -18.04 5.07 -5.28
CA ARG A 230 -19.14 4.91 -6.25
C ARG A 230 -20.52 4.77 -5.60
N GLY A 231 -20.59 4.74 -4.27
CA GLY A 231 -21.83 4.52 -3.53
C GLY A 231 -22.33 3.08 -3.58
N HIS A 232 -21.48 2.12 -3.97
CA HIS A 232 -21.84 0.70 -4.01
C HIS A 232 -21.82 0.05 -2.63
N VAL A 233 -20.99 0.57 -1.71
CA VAL A 233 -20.90 0.10 -0.32
C VAL A 233 -20.88 1.28 0.65
N LYS A 234 -21.26 1.02 1.91
CA LYS A 234 -21.36 2.05 2.95
C LYS A 234 -19.99 2.64 3.30
N ASN A 235 -19.98 3.94 3.60
CA ASN A 235 -18.77 4.66 4.03
C ASN A 235 -18.12 4.04 5.27
N GLU A 236 -18.86 3.39 6.15
CA GLU A 236 -18.32 2.70 7.35
C GLU A 236 -17.19 1.72 7.01
N LEU A 237 -17.17 1.12 5.81
CA LEU A 237 -16.10 0.21 5.41
C LEU A 237 -14.76 0.90 5.13
N ILE A 238 -14.74 2.22 4.91
CA ILE A 238 -13.49 2.98 4.74
C ILE A 238 -12.68 3.02 6.05
N GLU A 239 -13.33 2.83 7.20
CA GLU A 239 -12.68 2.71 8.51
C GLU A 239 -11.78 1.48 8.60
N LEU A 240 -12.00 0.45 7.77
CA LEU A 240 -11.12 -0.72 7.71
C LEU A 240 -9.74 -0.37 7.16
N LEU A 241 -9.60 0.74 6.41
CA LEU A 241 -8.29 1.27 6.01
C LEU A 241 -7.53 1.87 7.18
N ARG A 242 -8.21 2.25 8.28
CA ARG A 242 -7.56 2.72 9.50
C ARG A 242 -7.00 1.59 10.37
N TYR A 243 -7.30 0.32 10.07
CA TYR A 243 -6.98 -0.81 10.96
C TYR A 243 -5.49 -1.22 10.95
N ASP A 244 -4.63 -0.27 11.34
CA ASP A 244 -3.25 -0.38 11.82
C ASP A 244 -2.90 0.83 12.73
N THR A 245 -3.75 1.86 12.79
CA THR A 245 -3.59 3.02 13.67
C THR A 245 -4.08 2.67 15.08
N GLN A 246 -3.20 2.24 16.00
CA GLN A 246 -3.52 2.19 17.44
C GLN A 246 -3.57 3.58 18.08
N PHE A 247 -4.17 4.57 17.39
CA PHE A 247 -4.51 5.84 18.01
C PHE A 247 -6.02 5.92 18.15
N THR A 248 -6.43 5.60 19.36
CA THR A 248 -7.71 5.96 19.96
C THR A 248 -8.08 7.42 19.63
N ASN A 249 -9.28 7.60 19.09
CA ASN A 249 -10.16 8.77 19.25
C ASN A 249 -10.24 9.90 18.21
N VAL A 250 -9.54 9.88 17.06
CA VAL A 250 -9.76 10.95 16.06
C VAL A 250 -10.57 10.44 14.86
N ARG A 251 -11.90 10.51 15.01
CA ARG A 251 -12.92 10.27 13.96
C ARG A 251 -12.87 11.25 12.79
N GLN A 252 -11.95 12.21 12.76
CA GLN A 252 -11.93 13.24 11.73
C GLN A 252 -11.10 12.81 10.52
N ASP A 253 -11.61 13.11 9.32
CA ASP A 253 -10.86 12.98 8.07
C ASP A 253 -9.48 13.62 8.22
N ILE A 254 -8.42 12.88 7.87
CA ILE A 254 -7.04 13.34 7.95
C ILE A 254 -6.88 14.69 7.23
N VAL A 255 -7.57 14.85 6.10
CA VAL A 255 -7.58 16.09 5.31
C VAL A 255 -8.27 17.25 6.05
N SER A 256 -9.38 16.98 6.74
CA SER A 256 -10.10 17.99 7.52
C SER A 256 -9.28 18.42 8.74
N HIS A 257 -8.59 17.49 9.39
CA HIS A 257 -7.70 17.78 10.53
C HIS A 257 -6.46 18.60 10.12
N LEU A 258 -5.86 18.28 8.98
CA LEU A 258 -4.73 19.06 8.44
C LEU A 258 -5.14 20.45 8.00
N ASN A 259 -6.31 20.57 7.37
CA ASN A 259 -6.85 21.89 7.02
C ASN A 259 -7.07 22.73 8.27
N SER A 260 -7.67 22.20 9.34
CA SER A 260 -7.85 22.94 10.60
C SER A 260 -6.54 23.36 11.26
N ASN A 261 -5.51 22.51 11.23
CA ASN A 261 -4.21 22.84 11.83
C ASN A 261 -3.42 23.88 11.02
N LEU A 262 -3.56 23.89 9.69
CA LEU A 262 -3.01 24.95 8.84
C LEU A 262 -3.64 26.31 9.18
N PHE A 263 -4.95 26.36 9.45
CA PHE A 263 -5.61 27.60 9.87
C PHE A 263 -5.23 28.03 11.30
N ALA A 264 -4.85 27.10 12.17
CA ALA A 264 -4.45 27.41 13.55
C ALA A 264 -3.03 28.00 13.64
N ARG A 265 -2.05 27.48 12.90
CA ARG A 265 -0.67 27.99 12.91
C ARG A 265 -0.55 29.46 12.45
N ASP A 266 -1.37 29.88 11.50
CA ASP A 266 -1.39 31.28 11.02
C ASP A 266 -2.08 32.25 12.01
N TYR A 267 -2.92 31.75 12.93
CA TYR A 267 -3.52 32.60 13.98
C TYR A 267 -2.49 33.02 15.03
N ASP A 268 -1.52 32.14 15.31
CA ASP A 268 -0.43 32.42 16.24
C ASP A 268 0.61 33.36 15.62
N GLU A 269 0.89 33.28 14.30
CA GLU A 269 1.82 34.19 13.60
C GLU A 269 1.27 35.62 13.37
N VAL A 270 -0.03 35.85 13.50
CA VAL A 270 -0.65 37.20 13.37
C VAL A 270 -0.72 37.94 14.72
N HIS A 271 -0.38 37.26 15.81
CA HIS A 271 -0.43 37.80 17.18
C HIS A 271 0.92 37.90 17.90
N ASP A 272 2.04 37.66 17.19
CA ASP A 272 3.41 37.98 17.64
C ASP A 272 3.98 39.23 16.94
#